data_AF-A0AAV5L9F6-F1
#
_entry.id   AF-A0AAV5L9F6-F1
#
_cell.length_a   1.000
_cell.length_b   1.000
_cell.length_c   1.000
_cell.angle_alpha   90.00
_cell.angle_beta   90.00
_cell.angle_gamma   90.00
#
_symmetry.space_group_name_H-M   'P 1'
#
loop_
_entity.id
_entity.type
_entity.pdbx_description
1 polymer ?
#
loop_
_entity_poly.entity_id
_entity_poly.type
_entity_poly.pdbx_seq_one_letter_code
_entity_poly.pdbx_strand_id
1 'polypeptide(L)' 'MLTVKGFLHLAVVGGRKRVCKYLLEVGNVDINMKDWIASETPLHHAISKGHFPTIVFLLQIPFMLHLR' A
#
# COMPACT_ATOMS: atom_id res chain seq x y z
N MET A 1 -9.31 -14.95 -3.02
CA MET A 1 -10.31 -14.43 -2.06
C MET A 1 -10.02 -12.94 -1.85
N LEU A 2 -10.87 -12.04 -2.34
CA LEU A 2 -10.65 -10.58 -2.33
C LEU A 2 -10.74 -10.04 -0.90
N THR A 3 -9.60 -9.78 -0.28
CA THR A 3 -9.49 -9.19 1.07
C THR A 3 -8.93 -7.76 0.98
N VAL A 4 -9.07 -6.95 2.04
CA VAL A 4 -8.53 -5.58 2.13
C VAL A 4 -7.05 -5.51 1.71
N LYS A 5 -6.32 -6.56 2.05
CA LYS A 5 -4.96 -6.85 1.62
C LYS A 5 -4.76 -6.82 0.10
N GLY A 6 -5.63 -7.50 -0.65
CA GLY A 6 -5.62 -7.47 -2.11
C GLY A 6 -6.02 -6.10 -2.68
N PHE A 7 -6.95 -5.39 -2.02
CA PHE A 7 -7.36 -4.05 -2.45
C PHE A 7 -6.22 -3.02 -2.34
N LEU A 8 -5.36 -3.12 -1.32
CA LEU A 8 -4.20 -2.24 -1.19
C LEU A 8 -3.20 -2.44 -2.33
N HIS A 9 -2.88 -3.70 -2.68
CA HIS A 9 -2.00 -4.02 -3.81
C HIS A 9 -2.57 -3.45 -5.13
N LEU A 10 -3.85 -3.67 -5.40
CA LEU A 10 -4.50 -3.13 -6.60
C LEU A 10 -4.51 -1.60 -6.64
N ALA A 11 -4.76 -0.95 -5.50
CA ALA A 11 -4.71 0.51 -5.40
C ALA A 11 -3.30 1.05 -5.69
N VAL A 12 -2.26 0.36 -5.21
CA VAL A 12 -0.87 0.76 -5.43
C VAL A 12 -0.42 0.51 -6.86
N VAL A 13 -0.78 -0.63 -7.46
CA VAL A 13 -0.53 -0.90 -8.88
C VAL A 13 -1.16 0.18 -9.77
N GLY A 14 -2.35 0.67 -9.39
CA GLY A 14 -3.02 1.77 -10.07
C GLY A 14 -2.55 3.18 -9.70
N GLY A 15 -1.54 3.34 -8.82
CA GLY A 15 -1.04 4.64 -8.38
C GLY A 15 -2.06 5.48 -7.60
N ARG A 16 -3.10 4.85 -7.02
CA ARG A 16 -4.26 5.52 -6.42
C ARG A 16 -3.99 5.90 -4.96
N LYS A 17 -3.07 6.85 -4.72
CA LYS A 17 -2.70 7.34 -3.38
C LYS A 17 -3.90 7.55 -2.43
N ARG A 18 -4.96 8.21 -2.88
CA ARG A 18 -6.15 8.49 -2.04
C ARG A 18 -6.85 7.21 -1.56
N VAL A 19 -6.92 6.20 -2.43
CA VAL A 19 -7.50 4.90 -2.10
C VAL A 19 -6.59 4.15 -1.13
N CYS A 20 -5.26 4.18 -1.36
CA CYS A 20 -4.30 3.59 -0.43
C CYS A 20 -4.44 4.18 0.98
N LYS A 21 -4.58 5.51 1.08
CA LYS A 21 -4.80 6.20 2.36
C LYS A 21 -6.08 5.71 3.06
N TYR A 22 -7.19 5.70 2.35
CA TYR A 22 -8.47 5.23 2.90
C TYR A 22 -8.40 3.78 3.40
N LEU A 23 -7.78 2.88 2.62
CA LEU A 23 -7.65 1.46 2.99
C LEU A 23 -6.77 1.26 4.23
N LEU A 24 -5.70 2.04 4.39
CA LEU A 24 -4.83 2.00 5.57
C LEU A 24 -5.53 2.55 6.82
N GLU A 25 -6.36 3.59 6.67
CA GLU A 25 -7.12 4.18 7.79
C GLU A 25 -8.25 3.27 8.28
N VAL A 26 -8.93 2.54 7.38
CA VAL A 26 -10.09 1.73 7.73
C VAL A 26 -9.72 0.29 8.11
N GLY A 27 -8.67 -0.27 7.49
CA GLY A 27 -8.47 -1.72 7.48
C GLY A 27 -7.48 -2.28 8.50
N ASN A 28 -6.82 -1.45 9.31
CA ASN A 28 -5.68 -1.85 10.17
C ASN A 28 -4.72 -2.80 9.43
N VAL A 29 -4.38 -2.45 8.19
CA VAL A 29 -3.60 -3.30 7.28
C VAL A 29 -2.13 -3.04 7.50
N ASP A 30 -1.37 -4.12 7.68
CA ASP A 30 0.09 -4.05 7.63
C ASP A 30 0.55 -3.57 6.25
N ILE A 31 1.17 -2.40 6.17
CA ILE A 31 1.69 -1.81 4.93
C ILE A 31 2.79 -2.65 4.27
N ASN A 32 3.49 -3.49 5.05
CA ASN A 32 4.56 -4.36 4.57
C ASN A 32 4.07 -5.76 4.22
N MET A 33 2.76 -5.99 4.25
CA MET A 33 2.20 -7.27 3.87
C MET A 33 2.64 -7.68 2.47
N LYS A 34 2.89 -8.96 2.26
CA LYS A 34 3.21 -9.49 0.94
C LYS A 34 1.95 -9.97 0.24
N ASP A 35 1.88 -9.79 -1.07
CA ASP A 35 0.87 -10.47 -1.88
C ASP A 35 1.12 -11.99 -1.90
N TRP A 36 0.12 -12.72 -2.37
CA TRP A 36 0.17 -14.17 -2.47
C TRP A 36 0.73 -14.66 -3.80
N ILE A 37 0.94 -13.75 -4.77
CA ILE A 37 1.28 -14.09 -6.17
C ILE A 37 2.79 -14.03 -6.35
N ALA A 38 3.39 -12.88 -6.03
CA ALA A 38 4.81 -12.60 -6.21
C ALA A 38 5.57 -12.53 -4.88
N SER A 39 4.88 -12.59 -3.73
CA SER A 39 5.46 -12.35 -2.40
C SER A 39 6.03 -10.93 -2.29
N GLU A 40 5.45 -10.00 -3.03
CA GLU A 40 5.87 -8.60 -3.10
C GLU A 40 5.07 -7.73 -2.15
N THR A 41 5.70 -6.71 -1.58
CA THR A 41 4.99 -5.71 -0.76
C THR A 41 4.36 -4.64 -1.64
N PRO A 42 3.39 -3.86 -1.13
CA PRO A 42 2.86 -2.71 -1.85
C PRO A 42 3.95 -1.77 -2.37
N LEU A 43 5.04 -1.56 -1.60
CA LEU A 43 6.15 -0.71 -2.03
C LEU A 43 6.88 -1.25 -3.27
N HIS A 44 7.07 -2.58 -3.38
CA HIS A 44 7.69 -3.19 -4.58
C HIS A 44 6.86 -2.87 -5.83
N HIS A 45 5.54 -3.04 -5.76
CA HIS A 45 4.62 -2.70 -6.84
C HIS A 45 4.66 -1.21 -7.19
N ALA A 46 4.69 -0.33 -6.19
CA ALA A 46 4.76 1.12 -6.41
C ALA A 46 6.04 1.53 -7.18
N ILE A 47 7.18 0.94 -6.81
CA ILE A 47 8.48 1.18 -7.43
C ILE A 47 8.49 0.62 -8.85
N SER A 48 8.08 -0.63 -9.04
CA SER A 48 8.01 -1.29 -10.35
C SER A 48 7.15 -0.53 -11.35
N LYS A 49 6.08 0.12 -10.88
CA LYS A 49 5.19 0.94 -11.72
C LYS A 49 5.61 2.41 -11.85
N GLY A 50 6.61 2.88 -11.10
CA GLY A 50 7.10 4.26 -11.16
C GLY A 50 6.12 5.30 -10.60
N HIS A 51 5.20 4.91 -9.72
CA HIS A 51 4.19 5.82 -9.18
C HIS A 51 4.73 6.68 -8.03
N PHE A 52 5.59 7.65 -8.34
CA PHE A 52 6.28 8.51 -7.36
C PHE A 52 5.40 9.05 -6.22
N PRO A 53 4.20 9.62 -6.47
CA PRO A 53 3.36 10.12 -5.38
C PRO A 53 2.88 9.03 -4.41
N THR A 54 2.74 7.80 -4.90
CA THR A 54 2.35 6.63 -4.10
C THR A 54 3.56 6.06 -3.37
N ILE A 55 4.74 6.04 -3.99
CA ILE A 55 6.00 5.64 -3.34
C ILE A 55 6.29 6.55 -2.14
N VAL A 56 6.28 7.87 -2.36
CA VAL A 56 6.52 8.85 -1.29
C VAL A 56 5.50 8.68 -0.17
N PHE A 57 4.23 8.48 -0.51
CA PHE A 57 3.19 8.23 0.48
C PHE A 57 3.46 6.96 1.31
N LEU A 58 3.76 5.82 0.67
CA LEU A 58 4.04 4.57 1.37
C LEU A 58 5.29 4.67 2.27
N LEU A 59 6.30 5.46 1.88
CA LEU A 59 7.49 5.72 2.69
C LEU A 59 7.23 6.65 3.89
N GLN A 60 6.20 7.50 3.82
CA GLN A 60 5.81 8.39 4.91
C GLN A 60 4.93 7.70 5.98
N ILE A 61 4.18 6.68 5.59
CA ILE A 61 3.25 5.96 6.50
C ILE A 61 3.94 5.33 7.74
N PRO A 62 5.12 4.70 7.65
CA PRO A 62 5.82 4.15 8.82
C PRO A 62 6.00 5.17 9.96
N PHE A 63 6.19 6.44 9.61
CA PHE A 63 6.34 7.54 10.55
C PHE A 63 4.99 8.10 11.05
N MET A 64 3.89 7.95 10.31
CA MET A 64 2.57 8.46 10.70
C MET A 64 1.78 7.51 11.61
N LEU A 65 1.99 6.19 11.52
CA LEU A 65 1.21 5.21 12.30
C LEU A 65 1.75 4.95 13.72
N HIS A 66 3.00 5.32 14.02
CA HIS A 66 3.59 5.17 15.37
C HIS A 66 3.32 6.37 16.30
N LEU A 67 2.70 7.45 15.81
CA LEU A 67 2.39 8.66 16.57
C LEU A 67 0.93 8.71 17.07
N ARG A 68 0.26 7.56 17.20
CA ARG A 68 -1.08 7.42 17.78
C ARG A 68 -1.06 6.58 19.04
#